data_AF-A0A392W7A2-F1
#
_entry.id   AF-A0A392W7A2-F1
#
_cell.length_a   1.000
_cell.length_b   1.000
_cell.length_c   1.000
_cell.angle_alpha   90.00
_cell.angle_beta   90.00
_cell.angle_gamma   90.00
#
_symmetry.space_group_name_H-M   'P 1'
#
loop_
_entity.id
_entity.type
_entity.pdbx_description
1 polymer ?
#
loop_
_entity_poly.entity_id
_entity_poly.type
_entity_poly.pdbx_seq_one_letter_code
_entity_poly.pdbx_strand_id
1 'polypeptide(L)' 'MVLAIKDLFSKIRQRSCDGSHVVHLSYLEVYNETVRDLICPGRPLVLREDKQ' A
#
# COMPACT_ATOMS: atom_id res chain seq x y z
N MET A 1 8.37 6.57 -7.22
CA MET A 1 7.57 5.43 -6.72
C MET A 1 7.48 4.27 -7.72
N VAL A 2 7.25 4.53 -9.02
CA VAL A 2 7.14 3.49 -10.07
C VAL A 2 8.33 2.52 -10.11
N LEU A 3 9.56 3.01 -9.95
CA LEU A 3 10.76 2.16 -9.98
C LEU A 3 10.80 1.15 -8.82
N ALA A 4 10.45 1.57 -7.60
CA ALA A 4 10.43 0.70 -6.43
C ALA A 4 9.39 -0.41 -6.56
N ILE A 5 8.20 -0.11 -7.10
CA ILE A 5 7.15 -1.12 -7.34
C ILE A 5 7.60 -2.11 -8.41
N LYS A 6 8.24 -1.63 -9.49
CA LYS A 6 8.80 -2.50 -10.53
C LYS A 6 9.86 -3.44 -9.98
N ASP A 7 10.77 -2.95 -9.15
CA ASP A 7 11.80 -3.77 -8.53
C ASP A 7 11.21 -4.78 -7.55
N LEU A 8 10.21 -4.40 -6.76
CA LEU A 8 9.49 -5.30 -5.85
C LEU A 8 8.90 -6.49 -6.60
N PHE A 9 8.11 -6.25 -7.65
CA PHE A 9 7.51 -7.33 -8.44
C PHE A 9 8.56 -8.14 -9.21
N SER A 10 9.66 -7.52 -9.63
CA SER A 10 10.77 -8.25 -10.25
C SER A 10 11.40 -9.24 -9.28
N LYS A 11 11.56 -8.86 -8.00
CA LYS A 11 12.09 -9.74 -6.95
C LYS A 11 11.13 -10.84 -6.56
N ILE A 12 9.84 -10.54 -6.44
CA ILE A 12 8.79 -11.54 -6.21
C ILE A 12 8.81 -12.60 -7.32
N ARG A 13 8.93 -12.18 -8.58
CA ARG A 13 8.98 -13.11 -9.72
C ARG A 13 10.24 -13.99 -9.71
N GLN A 14 11.39 -13.43 -9.33
CA GLN A 14 12.64 -14.18 -9.18
C GLN A 14 12.57 -15.26 -8.09
N ARG A 15 11.71 -15.07 -7.08
CA ARG A 15 11.50 -16.00 -5.96
C ARG A 15 10.18 -16.76 -6.06
N SER A 16 9.58 -16.82 -7.24
CA SER A 16 8.25 -17.43 -7.44
C SER A 16 8.18 -18.93 -7.10
N CYS A 17 9.32 -19.60 -6.94
CA CYS A 17 9.40 -20.97 -6.41
C CYS A 17 9.19 -21.06 -4.88
N ASP A 18 9.31 -19.95 -4.14
CA ASP A 18 9.29 -19.93 -2.67
C ASP A 18 7.87 -19.85 -2.09
N GLY A 19 6.84 -19.80 -2.96
CA GLY A 19 5.43 -19.82 -2.57
C GLY A 19 4.62 -18.64 -3.13
N SER A 20 3.46 -18.39 -2.51
CA SER A 20 2.56 -17.29 -2.89
C SER A 20 2.87 -16.03 -2.10
N HIS A 21 2.82 -14.89 -2.77
CA HIS A 21 3.06 -13.57 -2.17
C HIS A 21 1.83 -12.68 -2.39
N VAL A 22 1.40 -11.99 -1.33
CA VAL A 22 0.29 -11.03 -1.37
C VAL A 22 0.86 -9.65 -1.07
N VAL A 23 0.52 -8.66 -1.92
CA VAL A 23 0.98 -7.27 -1.77
C VAL A 23 -0.25 -6.37 -1.73
N HIS A 24 -0.35 -5.56 -0.67
CA HIS A 24 -1.37 -4.51 -0.54
C HIS A 24 -0.71 -3.14 -0.72
N LEU A 25 -1.35 -2.25 -1.48
CA LEU A 25 -0.88 -0.89 -1.71
C LEU A 25 -1.99 0.09 -1.31
N SER A 26 -1.64 1.03 -0.43
CA SER A 26 -2.51 2.13 -0.03
C SER A 26 -1.86 3.45 -0.44
N TYR A 27 -2.67 4.39 -0.94
CA TYR A 27 -2.20 5.73 -1.30
C TYR A 27 -3.12 6.79 -0.71
N LEU A 28 -2.54 7.65 0.13
CA LEU A 28 -3.26 8.51 1.06
C LEU A 28 -2.68 9.93 0.99
N GLU A 29 -3.52 10.93 1.22
CA GLU A 29 -3.12 12.32 1.46
C GLU A 29 -3.26 12.63 2.94
N VAL A 30 -2.28 13.31 3.51
CA VAL A 30 -2.39 13.96 4.83
C VAL A 30 -2.25 15.45 4.61
N TYR A 31 -3.34 16.17 4.82
CA TYR A 31 -3.38 17.61 4.67
C TYR A 31 -4.17 18.22 5.82
N ASN A 32 -3.56 19.18 6.52
CA ASN A 32 -4.17 19.85 7.67
C ASN A 32 -4.74 18.86 8.70
N GLU A 33 -3.91 17.89 9.11
CA GLU A 33 -4.28 16.81 10.04
C GLU A 33 -5.46 15.93 9.60
N THR A 34 -5.87 16.01 8.33
CA THR A 34 -6.94 15.18 7.75
C THR A 34 -6.35 14.14 6.82
N VAL A 35 -6.68 12.87 7.06
CA VAL A 35 -6.27 11.75 6.20
C VAL A 35 -7.35 11.43 5.17
N ARG A 36 -6.98 11.33 3.89
CA ARG A 36 -7.88 10.98 2.79
C ARG A 36 -7.31 9.86 1.94
N ASP A 37 -8.17 8.99 1.47
CA ASP A 37 -7.82 7.97 0.48
C ASP A 37 -7.81 8.59 -0.92
N LEU A 38 -6.68 8.45 -1.63
CA LEU A 38 -6.49 8.96 -2.99
C LEU A 38 -6.87 7.95 -4.08
N ILE A 39 -7.05 6.67 -3.73
CA ILE A 39 -7.48 5.60 -4.64
C ILE A 39 -9.00 5.46 -4.59
N CYS A 40 -9.58 5.47 -3.38
CA CYS A 40 -11.02 5.40 -3.15
C CYS A 40 -11.50 6.66 -2.41
N PRO A 41 -11.74 7.78 -3.12
CA PRO A 41 -12.11 9.03 -2.48
C PRO A 41 -13.42 8.88 -1.71
N GLY A 42 -13.45 9.41 -0.49
CA GLY A 42 -14.57 9.24 0.42
C GLY A 42 -14.49 10.15 1.63
N ARG A 43 -15.11 9.71 2.73
CA ARG A 43 -15.03 10.44 4.01
C ARG A 43 -13.61 10.40 4.56
N PRO A 44 -13.18 11.41 5.34
CA PRO A 44 -11.90 11.38 6.03
C PRO A 44 -11.70 10.09 6.82
N LEU A 45 -10.50 9.53 6.74
CA LEU A 45 -10.15 8.32 7.46
C LEU A 45 -9.82 8.65 8.91
N VAL A 46 -10.30 7.80 9.81
CA VAL A 46 -9.93 7.84 11.24
C VAL A 46 -8.79 6.86 11.46
N LEU A 47 -7.68 7.34 12.02
CA LEU A 47 -6.55 6.50 12.40
C LEU A 47 -6.96 5.57 13.54
N ARG A 48 -6.65 4.27 13.37
CA ARG A 48 -6.90 3.23 14.36
C ARG A 48 -5.70 2.27 14.35
N GLU A 49 -5.32 1.79 15.51
CA GLU A 49 -4.36 0.70 15.63
C GLU A 49 -5.07 -0.62 15.27
N ASP A 50 -4.41 -1.45 14.47
CA ASP A 50 -4.90 -2.79 14.17
C ASP A 50 -4.65 -3.72 15.36
N LYS A 51 -5.42 -4.80 15.47
CA LYS A 51 -5.20 -5.80 16.52
C LYS A 51 -3.90 -6.53 16.23
N GLN A 52 -2.97 -6.45 17.17
CA GLN A 52 -1.66 -7.11 17.12
C GLN A 52 -1.79 -8.64 17.18
#